data_AF-A0A534PIV8-F1
#
_entry.id   AF-A0A534PIV8-F1
#
_cell.length_a   1.000
_cell.length_b   1.000
_cell.length_c   1.000
_cell.angle_alpha   90.00
_cell.angle_beta   90.00
_cell.angle_gamma   90.00
#
_symmetry.space_group_name_H-M   'P 1'
#
loop_
_entity.id
_entity.type
_entity.pdbx_description
1 polymer ?
#
loop_
_entity_poly.entity_id
_entity_poly.type
_entity_poly.pdbx_seq_one_letter_code
_entity_poly.pdbx_strand_id
1 'polypeptide(L)'
;MLGGLSMTEIVIILALALLLLGPDQLPSLARSLGKGLRELRKATDDLKGQFEQEITRIDLDEQPQRMIAPVPPPAPDAPADPGAARAIARTAAGTGEVPPEDPAAARAAARRHAAEIRAVPAEGSVPQEEKKA
;
A
#
# COMPACT_ATOMS: atom_id res chain seq x y z
N MET A 1 17.53 18.70 1.26
CA MET A 1 18.23 18.64 -0.04
C MET A 1 17.92 17.32 -0.75
N LEU A 2 16.63 16.99 -0.88
CA LEU A 2 16.16 15.72 -1.47
C LEU A 2 14.74 15.93 -2.03
N GLY A 3 14.55 17.06 -2.71
CA GLY A 3 13.24 17.55 -3.14
C GLY A 3 13.06 17.33 -4.63
N GLY A 4 12.54 16.15 -4.99
CA GLY A 4 12.01 15.85 -6.32
C GLY A 4 13.06 15.71 -7.42
N LEU A 5 13.05 14.58 -8.12
CA LEU A 5 13.73 14.46 -9.41
C LEU A 5 13.16 15.55 -10.33
N SER A 6 13.98 16.54 -10.67
CA SER A 6 13.63 17.52 -11.69
C SER A 6 13.56 16.81 -13.05
N MET A 7 12.75 17.36 -13.97
CA MET A 7 12.68 16.83 -15.34
C MET A 7 14.07 16.77 -16.00
N THR A 8 14.96 17.69 -15.65
CA THR A 8 16.34 17.71 -16.13
C THR A 8 17.12 16.47 -15.68
N GLU A 9 17.03 16.07 -14.42
CA GLU A 9 17.73 14.89 -13.91
C GLU A 9 17.20 13.60 -14.55
N ILE A 10 15.87 13.50 -14.75
CA ILE A 10 15.26 12.37 -15.46
C ILE A 10 15.81 12.28 -16.88
N VAL A 11 15.89 13.39 -17.61
CA VAL A 11 16.41 13.40 -18.99
C VAL A 11 17.88 12.99 -19.04
N ILE A 12 18.71 13.43 -18.08
CA ILE A 12 20.13 13.03 -18.02
C ILE A 12 20.25 11.51 -17.78
N ILE A 13 19.51 10.97 -16.81
CA ILE A 13 19.52 9.53 -16.53
C ILE A 13 19.01 8.73 -17.74
N LEU A 14 17.96 9.22 -18.40
CA LEU A 14 17.43 8.62 -19.60
C LEU A 14 18.47 8.64 -20.73
N ALA A 15 19.18 9.75 -20.93
CA ALA A 15 20.24 9.84 -21.94
C ALA A 15 21.39 8.85 -21.67
N LEU A 16 21.79 8.67 -20.40
CA LEU A 16 22.78 7.66 -20.03
C LEU A 16 22.28 6.24 -20.27
N ALA A 17 21.03 5.94 -19.89
CA ALA A 17 20.40 4.66 -20.16
C ALA A 17 20.28 4.38 -21.67
N LEU A 18 19.97 5.43 -22.45
CA LEU A 18 19.92 5.39 -23.90
C LEU A 18 21.29 5.19 -24.55
N LEU A 19 22.37 5.63 -23.91
CA LEU A 19 23.72 5.36 -24.42
C LEU A 19 24.14 3.91 -24.17
N LEU A 20 23.79 3.36 -23.01
CA LEU A 20 24.07 1.96 -22.64
C LEU A 20 23.24 0.96 -23.44
N LEU A 21 21.94 1.24 -23.58
CA LEU A 21 20.97 0.31 -24.17
C LEU A 21 20.62 0.67 -25.62
N GLY A 22 20.59 1.95 -25.96
CA GLY A 22 20.23 2.47 -27.29
C GLY A 22 18.84 3.15 -27.35
N PRO A 23 18.67 4.23 -28.15
CA PRO A 23 17.38 4.92 -28.38
C PRO A 23 16.31 4.02 -28.99
N ASP A 24 16.69 3.02 -29.78
CA ASP A 24 15.75 2.09 -30.41
C ASP A 24 15.32 0.95 -29.47
N GLN A 25 16.12 0.66 -28.44
CA GLN A 25 15.89 -0.47 -27.54
C GLN A 25 14.87 -0.17 -26.44
N LEU A 26 14.87 1.04 -25.87
CA LEU A 26 13.83 1.45 -24.91
C LEU A 26 12.40 1.32 -25.47
N PRO A 27 12.05 1.87 -26.65
CA PRO A 27 10.70 1.73 -27.19
C PRO A 27 10.38 0.29 -27.58
N SER A 28 11.37 -0.48 -28.05
CA SER A 28 11.19 -1.90 -28.35
C SER A 28 10.84 -2.71 -27.09
N LEU A 29 11.60 -2.55 -26.00
CA LEU A 29 11.34 -3.18 -24.71
C LEU A 29 10.02 -2.73 -24.10
N ALA A 30 9.71 -1.44 -24.16
CA ALA A 30 8.42 -0.92 -23.67
C ALA A 30 7.25 -1.53 -24.45
N ARG A 31 7.38 -1.71 -25.76
CA ARG A 31 6.34 -2.36 -26.58
C ARG A 31 6.19 -3.85 -26.26
N SER A 32 7.28 -4.59 -26.04
CA SER A 32 7.19 -6.02 -25.70
C SER A 32 6.63 -6.23 -24.29
N LEU A 33 7.13 -5.49 -23.30
CA LEU A 33 6.62 -5.49 -21.93
C LEU A 33 5.16 -5.02 -21.88
N GLY A 34 4.81 -3.99 -22.66
CA GLY A 34 3.45 -3.47 -22.74
C GLY A 34 2.46 -4.48 -23.30
N LYS A 35 2.86 -5.29 -24.29
CA LYS A 35 2.03 -6.40 -24.78
C LYS A 35 1.80 -7.46 -23.71
N GLY A 36 2.86 -7.90 -23.04
CA GLY A 36 2.76 -8.88 -21.94
C GLY A 36 1.92 -8.37 -20.77
N LEU A 37 2.10 -7.11 -20.37
CA LEU A 37 1.33 -6.49 -19.29
C LEU A 37 -0.15 -6.32 -19.69
N ARG A 38 -0.44 -6.04 -20.97
CA ARG A 38 -1.81 -5.96 -21.48
C ARG A 38 -2.51 -7.32 -21.48
N GLU A 39 -1.80 -8.38 -21.87
CA GLU A 39 -2.31 -9.75 -21.80
C GLU A 39 -2.54 -10.19 -20.34
N LEU A 40 -1.57 -9.90 -19.46
CA LEU A 40 -1.71 -10.15 -18.02
C LEU A 40 -2.90 -9.38 -17.43
N ARG A 41 -3.07 -8.11 -17.79
CA ARG A 41 -4.19 -7.30 -17.32
C ARG A 41 -5.53 -7.87 -17.79
N LYS A 42 -5.62 -8.29 -19.06
CA LYS A 42 -6.82 -8.93 -19.58
C LYS A 42 -7.14 -10.22 -18.83
N ALA A 43 -6.14 -11.09 -18.63
CA ALA A 43 -6.33 -12.31 -17.85
C ALA A 43 -6.74 -12.00 -16.40
N THR A 44 -6.17 -10.96 -15.78
CA THR A 44 -6.52 -10.53 -14.43
C THR A 44 -7.94 -9.97 -14.36
N ASP A 45 -8.35 -9.19 -15.36
CA ASP A 45 -9.70 -8.63 -15.46
C ASP A 45 -10.75 -9.74 -15.66
N ASP A 46 -10.44 -10.75 -16.48
CA ASP A 46 -11.30 -11.93 -16.68
C ASP A 46 -11.46 -12.73 -15.38
N LEU A 47 -10.36 -12.95 -14.64
CA LEU A 47 -10.40 -13.58 -13.32
C LEU A 47 -11.25 -12.76 -12.35
N LYS A 48 -11.01 -11.44 -12.25
CA LYS A 48 -11.79 -10.56 -11.38
C LYS A 48 -13.28 -10.64 -11.70
N GLY A 49 -13.64 -10.64 -12.98
CA GLY A 49 -15.03 -10.79 -13.41
C GLY A 49 -15.66 -12.13 -13.04
N GLN A 50 -14.90 -13.23 -13.10
CA GLN A 50 -15.37 -14.55 -12.66
C GLN A 50 -15.58 -14.61 -11.14
N PHE A 51 -14.62 -14.10 -10.35
CA PHE A 51 -14.73 -14.03 -8.90
C PHE A 51 -15.91 -13.16 -8.46
N GLU A 52 -16.10 -11.99 -9.08
CA GLU A 52 -17.19 -11.08 -8.73
C GLU A 52 -18.56 -11.68 -9.08
N GLN A 53 -18.68 -12.43 -10.18
CA GLN A 53 -19.89 -13.17 -10.53
C GLN A 53 -20.17 -14.32 -9.57
N GLU A 54 -19.15 -15.02 -9.10
CA GLU A 54 -19.30 -16.15 -8.18
C GLU A 54 -19.64 -15.68 -6.77
N ILE A 55 -18.99 -14.63 -6.27
CA ILE A 55 -19.30 -13.99 -4.99
C ILE A 55 -20.72 -13.40 -5.03
N THR A 56 -21.06 -12.69 -6.11
CA THR A 56 -22.42 -12.15 -6.28
C THR A 56 -23.46 -13.28 -6.28
N ARG A 57 -23.18 -14.45 -6.89
CA ARG A 57 -24.10 -15.59 -6.82
C ARG A 57 -24.23 -16.18 -5.41
N ILE A 58 -23.13 -16.27 -4.66
CA ILE A 58 -23.14 -16.76 -3.28
C ILE A 58 -23.95 -15.79 -2.37
N ASP A 59 -23.84 -14.47 -2.59
CA ASP A 59 -24.63 -13.46 -1.86
C ASP A 59 -26.11 -13.43 -2.28
N LEU A 60 -26.46 -13.74 -3.53
CA LEU A 60 -27.86 -13.74 -4.00
C LEU A 60 -28.68 -14.93 -3.49
N ASP A 61 -28.04 -16.03 -3.07
CA ASP A 61 -28.71 -17.19 -2.47
C ASP A 61 -29.05 -16.96 -0.98
N GLU A 62 -28.47 -15.95 -0.32
CA GLU A 62 -28.91 -15.42 0.97
C GLU A 62 -29.84 -14.21 0.80
N GLN A 63 -31.13 -14.50 0.63
CA GLN A 63 -32.28 -13.60 0.80
C GLN A 63 -32.04 -12.34 1.67
N PRO A 64 -31.98 -11.11 1.12
CA PRO A 64 -32.20 -9.90 1.89
C PRO A 64 -33.62 -9.39 1.63
N GLN A 65 -34.64 -10.21 1.90
CA GLN A 65 -36.05 -9.82 1.73
C GLN A 65 -36.72 -9.25 2.98
N ARG A 66 -35.94 -8.85 3.99
CA ARG A 66 -36.40 -7.96 5.06
C ARG A 66 -35.27 -7.01 5.44
N MET A 67 -35.63 -5.76 5.70
CA MET A 67 -34.83 -4.73 6.39
C MET A 67 -34.24 -3.59 5.54
N ILE A 68 -34.96 -3.04 4.56
CA ILE A 68 -34.91 -1.57 4.38
C ILE A 68 -36.35 -1.09 4.10
N ALA A 69 -37.02 -0.59 5.13
CA ALA A 69 -38.20 0.23 4.90
C ALA A 69 -37.76 1.50 4.15
N PRO A 70 -38.49 1.97 3.13
CA PRO A 70 -38.18 3.23 2.48
C PRO A 70 -38.20 4.35 3.53
N VAL A 71 -37.06 5.04 3.71
CA VAL A 71 -37.04 6.30 4.45
C VAL A 71 -37.81 7.31 3.60
N PRO A 72 -38.88 7.95 4.13
CA PRO A 72 -39.62 8.95 3.37
C PRO A 72 -38.68 10.12 3.02
N PRO A 73 -38.79 10.69 1.81
CA PRO A 73 -37.92 11.77 1.38
C PRO A 73 -38.07 12.99 2.32
N PRO A 74 -36.97 13.67 2.68
CA PRO A 74 -37.06 14.91 3.42
C PRO A 74 -37.81 15.94 2.57
N ALA A 75 -38.83 16.57 3.15
CA ALA A 75 -39.57 17.63 2.49
C ALA A 75 -38.58 18.75 2.08
N PRO A 76 -38.73 19.34 0.88
CA PRO A 76 -37.96 20.51 0.51
C PRO A 76 -38.31 21.65 1.47
N ASP A 77 -37.32 22.47 1.83
CA ASP A 77 -37.40 23.72 2.61
C ASP A 77 -36.75 23.73 4.01
N ALA A 78 -35.66 22.97 4.24
CA ALA A 78 -34.76 23.28 5.36
C ALA A 78 -33.67 24.30 4.90
N PRO A 79 -33.67 25.55 5.41
CA PRO A 79 -32.73 26.59 4.99
C PRO A 79 -31.28 26.26 5.41
N ALA A 80 -30.34 26.47 4.49
CA ALA A 80 -28.92 26.25 4.72
C ALA A 80 -28.35 27.27 5.73
N ASP A 81 -27.82 26.77 6.85
CA ASP A 81 -27.16 27.59 7.88
C ASP A 81 -25.75 28.02 7.40
N PRO A 82 -25.47 29.34 7.25
CA PRO A 82 -24.17 29.86 6.82
C PRO A 82 -23.03 29.71 7.84
N GLY A 83 -23.27 29.09 9.01
CA GLY A 83 -22.25 28.86 10.04
C GLY A 83 -21.11 27.90 9.66
N ALA A 84 -21.36 26.94 8.75
CA ALA A 84 -20.36 25.92 8.40
C ALA A 84 -19.14 26.48 7.64
N ALA A 85 -19.33 27.53 6.84
CA ALA A 85 -18.25 28.15 6.07
C ALA A 85 -17.21 28.87 6.95
N ARG A 86 -17.56 29.24 8.19
CA ARG A 86 -16.69 29.99 9.09
C ARG A 86 -15.77 29.10 9.94
N ALA A 87 -16.04 27.80 9.99
CA ALA A 87 -15.22 26.82 10.70
C ALA A 87 -13.96 26.46 9.90
N ILE A 88 -14.08 26.26 8.59
CA ILE A 88 -12.97 25.94 7.70
C ILE A 88 -11.93 27.08 7.58
N ALA A 89 -12.36 28.33 7.71
CA ALA A 89 -11.45 29.49 7.62
C ALA A 89 -10.54 29.66 8.86
N ARG A 90 -10.92 29.10 10.03
CA ARG A 90 -10.17 29.31 11.28
C ARG A 90 -9.06 28.28 11.50
N THR A 91 -9.11 27.14 10.81
CA THR A 91 -8.08 26.09 10.89
C THR A 91 -6.82 26.45 10.09
N ALA A 92 -6.85 27.48 9.24
CA ALA A 92 -5.72 27.89 8.42
C ALA A 92 -4.75 28.90 9.11
N ALA A 93 -5.01 29.33 10.35
CA ALA A 93 -4.32 30.48 10.96
C ALA A 93 -3.63 30.24 12.32
N GLY A 94 -3.22 29.01 12.67
CA GLY A 94 -2.52 28.73 13.95
C GLY A 94 -1.37 27.72 13.83
N THR A 95 -0.14 28.22 13.88
CA THR A 95 1.06 27.77 14.64
C THR A 95 1.14 26.28 15.09
N GLY A 96 2.26 25.57 15.03
CA GLY A 96 3.66 25.94 14.86
C GLY A 96 4.59 24.74 15.12
N GLU A 97 5.86 24.92 14.76
CA GLU A 97 7.09 24.37 15.36
C GLU A 97 7.19 22.86 15.68
N VAL A 98 8.04 22.15 14.92
CA VAL A 98 8.57 20.81 15.26
C VAL A 98 10.08 20.94 15.51
N PRO A 99 10.59 20.69 16.74
CA PRO A 99 12.04 20.64 17.02
C PRO A 99 12.70 19.34 16.50
N PRO A 100 14.04 19.29 16.39
CA PRO A 100 14.77 18.24 15.68
C PRO A 100 14.89 16.91 16.43
N GLU A 101 14.62 15.81 15.73
CA GLU A 101 14.81 14.44 16.20
C GLU A 101 16.30 14.04 16.17
N ASP A 102 16.93 13.96 17.33
CA ASP A 102 18.26 13.39 17.53
C ASP A 102 18.20 11.83 17.44
N PRO A 103 18.87 11.19 16.47
CA PRO A 103 18.82 9.74 16.25
C PRO A 103 19.56 8.92 17.33
N ALA A 104 20.17 9.55 18.34
CA ALA A 104 20.87 8.86 19.43
C ALA A 104 19.92 8.24 20.48
N ALA A 105 18.72 8.79 20.68
CA ALA A 105 17.77 8.30 21.69
C ALA A 105 17.13 6.96 21.30
N ALA A 106 16.93 6.70 20.00
CA ALA A 106 16.32 5.47 19.50
C ALA A 106 17.18 4.21 19.74
N ARG A 107 18.51 4.34 19.79
CA ARG A 107 19.42 3.20 19.99
C ARG A 107 19.53 2.75 21.45
N ALA A 108 19.13 3.57 22.42
CA ALA A 108 19.15 3.21 23.83
C ALA A 108 17.96 2.32 24.25
N ALA A 109 16.80 2.46 23.58
CA ALA A 109 15.61 1.65 23.85
C ALA A 109 15.78 0.19 23.39
N ALA A 110 16.48 -0.05 22.27
CA ALA A 110 16.66 -1.39 21.68
C ALA A 110 17.54 -2.34 22.51
N ARG A 111 18.43 -1.82 23.39
CA ARG A 111 19.33 -2.68 24.20
C ARG A 111 18.68 -3.29 25.43
N ARG A 112 17.51 -2.81 25.86
CA ARG A 112 16.83 -3.35 27.05
C ARG A 112 16.07 -4.66 26.79
N HIS A 113 15.73 -4.97 25.55
CA HIS A 113 14.94 -6.16 25.21
C HIS A 113 15.79 -7.40 24.85
N ALA A 114 17.11 -7.26 24.68
CA ALA A 114 18.00 -8.38 24.31
C ALA A 114 18.62 -9.11 25.53
N ALA A 115 18.39 -8.64 26.75
CA ALA A 115 19.03 -9.17 27.96
C ALA A 115 18.22 -10.25 28.70
N GLU A 116 17.00 -10.58 28.25
CA GLU A 116 16.07 -11.46 28.99
C GLU A 116 15.84 -12.84 28.33
N ILE A 117 16.72 -13.29 27.43
CA ILE A 117 16.71 -14.69 26.95
C ILE A 117 18.10 -15.30 27.11
N ARG A 118 18.54 -15.41 28.37
CA ARG A 118 19.67 -16.28 28.75
C ARG A 118 19.41 -16.87 30.12
N ALA A 119 18.69 -18.00 30.17
CA ALA A 119 18.89 -19.05 31.17
C ALA A 119 17.92 -20.22 30.94
N VAL A 120 18.36 -21.29 30.26
CA VAL A 120 18.28 -22.66 30.77
C VAL A 120 19.36 -23.52 30.07
N PRO A 121 20.39 -24.02 30.77
CA PRO A 121 21.21 -25.13 30.32
C PRO A 121 20.69 -26.43 30.93
N ALA A 122 20.38 -27.44 30.13
CA ALA A 122 20.16 -28.79 30.64
C ALA A 122 20.50 -29.84 29.57
N GLU A 123 21.33 -30.78 30.01
CA GLU A 123 21.80 -31.99 29.36
C GLU A 123 20.68 -32.86 28.78
N GLY A 124 21.04 -33.75 27.86
CA GLY A 124 20.14 -34.81 27.42
C GLY A 124 20.71 -35.68 26.31
N SER A 125 21.58 -36.60 26.69
CA SER A 125 22.05 -37.79 25.98
C SER A 125 20.98 -38.48 25.12
N VAL A 126 21.38 -39.04 23.96
CA VAL A 126 21.32 -40.48 23.61
C VAL A 126 21.70 -40.70 22.12
N PRO A 127 22.53 -41.72 21.81
CA PRO A 127 22.98 -42.06 20.46
C PRO A 127 21.98 -42.99 19.73
N GLN A 128 21.90 -42.89 18.40
CA GLN A 128 21.44 -44.01 17.57
C GLN A 128 22.22 -44.06 16.25
N GLU A 129 23.00 -45.12 16.19
CA GLU A 129 23.46 -45.83 15.00
C GLU A 129 22.26 -46.19 14.11
N GLU A 130 22.31 -45.89 12.80
CA GLU A 130 21.73 -46.81 11.83
C GLU A 130 22.50 -46.80 10.51
N LYS A 131 22.94 -48.00 10.17
CA LYS A 131 23.56 -48.43 8.92
C LYS A 131 22.81 -47.97 7.66
N LYS A 132 23.58 -48.04 6.56
CA LYS A 132 23.19 -48.56 5.23
C LYS A 132 22.93 -47.49 4.17
N ALA A 133 23.94 -47.21 3.35
CA ALA A 133 24.03 -47.66 1.96
C ALA A 133 25.37 -47.23 1.36
#